data_AF-A0A524QHA4-F1
#
_entry.id   AF-A0A524QHA4-F1
#
_cell.length_a   1.000
_cell.length_b   1.000
_cell.length_c   1.000
_cell.angle_alpha   90.00
_cell.angle_beta   90.00
_cell.angle_gamma   90.00
#
_symmetry.space_group_name_H-M   'P 1'
#
loop_
_entity.id
_entity.type
_entity.pdbx_description
1 polymer ?
#
loop_
_entity_poly.entity_id
_entity_poly.type
_entity_poly.pdbx_seq_one_letter_code
_entity_poly.pdbx_strand_id
1 'polypeptide(L)'
;NDGKAQFSGSLKNLCAMSDLKMNRLLGSIDEWASDNGLDGDVAPPERFPATEVDASPPLGMNLNNGAIRTILWATGFRPDYSWLEVPVLDRKGRVRHDGGVVEAPGMYLMGMQFLRRRKSALIDGAGDDARDLSAHLATYLDQRSR
;
A
#
# COMPACT_ATOMS: atom_id res chain seq x y z
N ASN A 1 -16.42 -22.06 -16.86
CA ASN A 1 -17.00 -20.94 -17.63
C ASN A 1 -16.52 -21.01 -19.07
N ASP A 2 -17.46 -21.20 -19.98
CA ASP A 2 -17.26 -21.42 -21.41
C ASP A 2 -16.92 -20.09 -22.14
N GLY A 3 -15.83 -19.44 -21.73
CA GLY A 3 -15.46 -18.09 -22.19
C GLY A 3 -16.36 -16.95 -21.68
N LYS A 4 -17.18 -17.20 -20.65
CA LYS A 4 -18.09 -16.19 -20.07
C LYS A 4 -17.57 -15.64 -18.74
N ALA A 5 -17.42 -14.33 -18.64
CA ALA A 5 -17.22 -13.61 -17.39
C ALA A 5 -18.58 -13.25 -16.77
N GLN A 6 -18.66 -13.30 -15.45
CA GLN A 6 -19.79 -12.81 -14.66
C GLN A 6 -19.26 -11.76 -13.68
N PHE A 7 -20.02 -10.69 -13.51
CA PHE A 7 -19.68 -9.59 -12.61
C PHE A 7 -20.73 -9.51 -11.51
N SER A 8 -20.29 -9.14 -10.31
CA SER A 8 -21.21 -8.91 -9.20
C SER A 8 -22.10 -7.71 -9.49
N GLY A 9 -23.39 -7.80 -9.19
CA GLY A 9 -24.32 -6.65 -9.22
C GLY A 9 -24.08 -5.63 -8.10
N SER A 10 -23.08 -5.85 -7.25
CA SER A 10 -22.79 -5.00 -6.10
C SER A 10 -21.96 -3.75 -6.43
N LEU A 11 -21.65 -3.46 -7.70
CA LEU A 11 -20.75 -2.35 -8.08
C LEU A 11 -21.18 -1.02 -7.46
N LYS A 12 -22.45 -0.63 -7.64
CA LYS A 12 -23.00 0.62 -7.09
C LYS A 12 -22.84 0.69 -5.56
N ASN A 13 -23.11 -0.42 -4.87
CA ASN A 13 -22.97 -0.50 -3.42
C ASN A 13 -21.50 -0.43 -2.99
N LEU A 14 -20.58 -1.08 -3.71
CA LEU A 14 -19.15 -1.03 -3.41
C LEU A 14 -18.57 0.38 -3.60
N CYS A 15 -18.96 1.09 -4.66
CA CYS A 15 -18.58 2.49 -4.88
C CYS A 15 -19.11 3.37 -3.74
N ALA A 16 -20.40 3.32 -3.44
CA ALA A 16 -21.00 4.11 -2.36
C ALA A 16 -20.34 3.84 -0.99
N MET A 17 -20.05 2.58 -0.67
CA MET A 17 -19.36 2.22 0.58
C MET A 17 -17.90 2.68 0.61
N SER A 18 -17.25 2.78 -0.55
CA SER A 18 -15.87 3.28 -0.65
C SER A 18 -15.85 4.80 -0.47
N ASP A 19 -16.75 5.52 -1.14
CA ASP A 19 -16.92 6.97 -0.97
C ASP A 19 -17.24 7.32 0.49
N LEU A 20 -18.13 6.54 1.13
CA LEU A 20 -18.47 6.72 2.55
C LEU A 20 -17.24 6.55 3.46
N LYS A 21 -16.42 5.52 3.23
CA LYS A 21 -15.20 5.27 4.02
C LYS A 21 -14.17 6.38 3.83
N MET A 22 -13.97 6.83 2.60
CA MET A 22 -13.09 7.95 2.29
C MET A 22 -13.54 9.21 3.02
N ASN A 23 -14.81 9.59 2.87
CA ASN A 23 -15.35 10.80 3.50
C ASN A 23 -15.30 10.75 5.03
N ARG A 24 -15.49 9.57 5.64
CA ARG A 24 -15.29 9.40 7.09
C ARG A 24 -13.84 9.62 7.51
N LEU A 25 -12.88 9.07 6.76
CA LEU A 25 -11.47 9.27 7.04
C LEU A 25 -11.07 10.74 6.90
N LEU A 26 -11.49 11.40 5.82
CA LEU A 26 -11.25 12.83 5.62
C LEU A 26 -11.86 13.64 6.76
N GLY A 27 -13.11 13.36 7.13
CA GLY A 27 -13.77 14.00 8.28
C GLY A 27 -12.97 13.87 9.58
N SER A 28 -12.46 12.68 9.91
CA SER A 28 -11.63 12.50 11.11
C SER A 28 -10.29 13.24 11.06
N ILE A 29 -9.72 13.45 9.86
CA ILE A 29 -8.49 14.25 9.68
C ILE A 29 -8.81 15.74 9.89
N ASP A 30 -9.92 16.21 9.31
CA ASP A 30 -10.37 17.60 9.43
C ASP A 30 -10.72 17.94 10.89
N GLU A 31 -11.48 17.07 11.57
CA GLU A 31 -11.80 17.22 13.00
C GLU A 31 -10.53 17.30 13.85
N TRP A 32 -9.55 16.41 13.60
CA TRP A 32 -8.27 16.46 14.30
C TRP A 32 -7.51 17.75 14.04
N ALA A 33 -7.50 18.27 12.81
CA ALA A 33 -6.84 19.52 12.48
C ALA A 33 -7.46 20.71 13.25
N SER A 34 -8.78 20.80 13.28
CA SER A 34 -9.49 21.84 14.03
C SER A 34 -9.26 21.71 15.55
N ASP A 35 -9.30 20.50 16.11
CA ASP A 35 -9.03 20.25 17.54
C ASP A 35 -7.61 20.65 17.95
N ASN A 36 -6.67 20.68 17.00
CA ASN A 36 -5.28 21.08 17.22
C ASN A 36 -4.98 22.52 16.76
N GLY A 37 -6.01 23.31 16.41
CA GLY A 37 -5.88 24.72 16.04
C GLY A 37 -5.18 24.97 14.70
N LEU A 38 -5.18 23.98 13.80
CA LEU A 38 -4.47 24.04 12.52
C LEU A 38 -5.29 24.65 11.38
N ASP A 39 -6.52 25.10 11.62
CA ASP A 39 -7.44 25.61 10.57
C ASP A 39 -6.87 26.78 9.76
N GLY A 40 -5.93 27.55 10.33
CA GLY A 40 -5.24 28.65 9.64
C GLY A 40 -4.00 28.23 8.86
N ASP A 41 -3.48 27.04 9.13
CA ASP A 41 -2.21 26.52 8.58
C ASP A 41 -2.42 25.49 7.46
N VAL A 42 -3.65 24.95 7.33
CA VAL A 42 -4.01 23.95 6.32
C VAL A 42 -5.07 24.48 5.36
N ALA A 43 -5.16 23.84 4.18
CA ALA A 43 -6.23 24.15 3.24
C ALA A 43 -7.60 23.72 3.81
N PRO A 44 -8.70 24.38 3.40
CA PRO A 44 -10.05 23.99 3.82
C PRO A 44 -10.38 22.53 3.46
N PRO A 45 -11.27 21.87 4.23
CA PRO A 45 -11.73 20.52 3.94
C PRO A 45 -12.22 20.35 2.50
N GLU A 46 -11.61 19.42 1.77
CA GLU A 46 -12.03 19.06 0.41
C GLU A 46 -12.99 17.87 0.44
N ARG A 47 -14.01 17.89 -0.42
CA ARG A 47 -14.95 16.77 -0.62
C ARG A 47 -15.13 16.49 -2.10
N PHE A 48 -14.91 15.24 -2.48
CA PHE A 48 -15.07 14.79 -3.86
C PHE A 48 -16.53 14.45 -4.18
N PRO A 49 -16.97 14.65 -5.43
CA PRO A 49 -18.25 14.12 -5.87
C PRO A 49 -18.29 12.59 -5.73
N ALA A 50 -19.49 12.04 -5.53
CA ALA A 50 -19.67 10.60 -5.45
C ALA A 50 -19.22 9.92 -6.76
N THR A 51 -18.68 8.72 -6.63
CA THR A 51 -18.25 7.91 -7.78
C THR A 51 -19.46 7.62 -8.67
N GLU A 52 -19.39 8.08 -9.92
CA GLU A 52 -20.43 7.83 -10.90
C GLU A 52 -20.44 6.35 -11.32
N VAL A 53 -21.62 5.74 -11.28
CA VAL A 53 -21.84 4.36 -11.72
C VAL A 53 -23.08 4.33 -12.60
N ASP A 54 -22.96 3.70 -13.77
CA ASP A 54 -24.08 3.51 -14.69
C ASP A 54 -25.29 2.90 -13.97
N ALA A 55 -26.50 3.31 -14.39
CA ALA A 55 -27.74 2.80 -13.82
C ALA A 55 -27.93 1.28 -14.07
N SER A 56 -27.25 0.72 -15.07
CA SER A 56 -27.33 -0.69 -15.44
C SER A 56 -25.97 -1.21 -15.93
N PRO A 57 -25.02 -1.44 -15.01
CA PRO A 57 -23.70 -1.96 -15.39
C PRO A 57 -23.81 -3.40 -15.89
N PRO A 58 -22.94 -3.84 -16.82
CA PRO A 58 -22.99 -5.20 -17.35
C PRO A 58 -22.70 -6.22 -16.24
N LEU A 59 -23.55 -7.25 -16.13
CA LEU A 59 -23.39 -8.35 -15.17
C LEU A 59 -22.68 -9.58 -15.76
N GLY A 60 -22.33 -9.53 -17.04
CA GLY A 60 -21.55 -10.57 -17.68
C GLY A 60 -21.08 -10.15 -19.07
N MET A 61 -20.13 -10.93 -19.59
CA MET A 61 -19.52 -10.68 -20.89
C MET A 61 -19.02 -12.00 -21.51
N ASN A 62 -19.14 -12.12 -22.83
CA ASN A 62 -18.45 -13.17 -23.58
C ASN A 62 -17.04 -12.68 -23.91
N LEU A 63 -16.03 -13.38 -23.42
CA LEU A 63 -14.62 -13.06 -23.63
C LEU A 63 -14.11 -13.52 -25.00
N ASN A 64 -14.85 -14.39 -25.70
CA ASN A 64 -14.43 -15.01 -26.97
C ASN A 64 -15.00 -14.32 -28.21
N ASN A 65 -15.84 -13.29 -28.07
CA ASN A 65 -16.51 -12.62 -29.20
C ASN A 65 -15.65 -11.53 -29.87
N GLY A 66 -14.41 -11.34 -29.44
CA GLY A 66 -13.50 -10.31 -29.98
C GLY A 66 -13.79 -8.88 -29.51
N ALA A 67 -14.69 -8.66 -28.53
CA ALA A 67 -14.97 -7.34 -27.99
C ALA A 67 -13.79 -6.79 -27.15
N ILE A 68 -13.05 -7.66 -26.46
CA ILE A 68 -11.83 -7.28 -25.73
C ILE A 68 -10.64 -7.33 -26.68
N ARG A 69 -10.05 -6.17 -26.94
CA ARG A 69 -8.87 -6.03 -27.84
C ARG A 69 -7.55 -5.89 -27.08
N THR A 70 -7.62 -5.44 -25.83
CA THR A 70 -6.44 -5.15 -25.00
C THR A 70 -6.72 -5.58 -23.55
N ILE A 71 -5.72 -6.16 -22.91
CA ILE A 71 -5.73 -6.48 -21.48
C ILE A 71 -4.61 -5.70 -20.82
N LEU A 72 -4.96 -4.86 -19.83
CA LEU A 72 -4.00 -4.13 -19.00
C LEU A 72 -3.86 -4.81 -17.64
N TRP A 73 -2.66 -5.28 -17.32
CA TRP A 73 -2.36 -5.88 -16.03
C TRP A 73 -1.91 -4.81 -15.02
N ALA A 74 -2.87 -4.21 -14.33
CA ALA A 74 -2.64 -3.23 -13.25
C ALA A 74 -2.69 -3.87 -11.85
N THR A 75 -2.24 -5.12 -11.71
CA THR A 75 -2.38 -5.92 -10.48
C THR A 75 -1.18 -5.81 -9.52
N GLY A 76 -0.39 -4.73 -9.65
CA GLY A 76 0.80 -4.47 -8.85
C GLY A 76 2.01 -5.32 -9.23
N PHE A 77 3.04 -5.28 -8.38
CA PHE A 77 4.30 -6.00 -8.53
C PHE A 77 4.62 -6.80 -7.26
N ARG A 78 5.64 -7.66 -7.34
CA ARG A 78 6.20 -8.37 -6.18
C ARG A 78 7.72 -8.22 -6.21
N PRO A 79 8.38 -8.13 -5.04
CA PRO A 79 9.83 -8.16 -5.00
C PRO A 79 10.32 -9.52 -5.50
N ASP A 80 11.38 -9.50 -6.30
CA ASP A 80 12.13 -10.69 -6.69
C ASP A 80 13.35 -10.83 -5.78
N TYR A 81 13.38 -11.89 -4.99
CA TYR A 81 14.48 -12.23 -4.08
C TYR A 81 15.27 -13.45 -4.57
N SER A 82 15.14 -13.86 -5.83
CA SER A 82 15.89 -14.99 -6.41
C SER A 82 17.41 -14.80 -6.36
N TRP A 83 17.88 -13.55 -6.30
CA TRP A 83 19.29 -13.18 -6.14
C TRP A 83 19.79 -13.29 -4.69
N LEU A 84 18.91 -13.45 -3.71
CA LEU A 84 19.26 -13.43 -2.30
C LEU A 84 19.68 -14.82 -1.83
N GLU A 85 20.99 -15.07 -1.80
CA GLU A 85 21.58 -16.35 -1.36
C GLU A 85 21.76 -16.44 0.17
N VAL A 86 20.81 -15.89 0.94
CA VAL A 86 20.82 -15.87 2.41
C VAL A 86 19.48 -16.41 2.93
N PRO A 87 19.45 -17.31 3.93
CA PRO A 87 18.23 -17.99 4.37
C PRO A 87 17.34 -17.10 5.26
N VAL A 88 16.85 -15.98 4.71
CA VAL A 88 16.07 -14.97 5.45
C VAL A 88 14.60 -14.88 5.03
N LEU A 89 14.18 -15.66 4.03
CA LEU A 89 12.80 -15.64 3.53
C LEU A 89 11.89 -16.53 4.39
N ASP A 90 10.66 -16.07 4.65
CA ASP A 90 9.59 -16.86 5.26
C ASP A 90 8.91 -17.79 4.25
N ARG A 91 7.95 -18.61 4.71
CA ARG A 91 7.17 -19.52 3.85
C ARG A 91 6.38 -18.80 2.74
N LYS A 92 6.17 -17.49 2.86
CA LYS A 92 5.48 -16.65 1.88
C LYS A 92 6.45 -15.91 0.95
N GLY A 93 7.76 -16.19 1.04
CA GLY A 93 8.80 -15.56 0.23
C GLY A 93 9.12 -14.12 0.65
N ARG A 94 8.80 -13.71 1.88
CA ARG A 94 9.09 -12.36 2.40
C ARG A 94 10.33 -12.40 3.28
N VAL A 95 11.17 -11.38 3.19
CA VAL A 95 12.31 -11.22 4.12
C VAL A 95 11.78 -11.07 5.54
N ARG A 96 12.26 -11.91 6.46
CA ARG A 96 11.98 -11.81 7.89
C ARG A 96 12.77 -10.66 8.48
N HIS A 97 12.09 -9.69 9.08
CA HIS A 97 12.72 -8.53 9.69
C HIS A 97 11.91 -8.01 10.88
N ASP A 98 12.56 -7.23 11.74
CA ASP A 98 11.90 -6.36 12.71
C ASP A 98 12.23 -4.90 12.37
N GLY A 99 11.23 -4.16 11.89
CA GLY A 99 11.41 -2.76 11.49
C GLY A 99 12.53 -2.53 10.47
N GLY A 100 12.79 -3.48 9.56
CA GLY A 100 13.88 -3.43 8.58
C GLY A 100 15.20 -4.06 9.02
N VAL A 101 15.36 -4.46 10.29
CA VAL A 101 16.55 -5.22 10.74
C VAL A 101 16.31 -6.71 10.46
N VAL A 102 17.18 -7.33 9.68
CA VAL A 102 17.07 -8.76 9.31
C VAL A 102 17.86 -9.60 10.31
N GLU A 103 17.43 -10.84 10.56
CA GLU A 103 18.14 -11.75 11.49
C GLU A 103 19.56 -12.10 11.02
N ALA A 104 19.80 -12.11 9.70
CA ALA A 104 21.13 -12.25 9.15
C ALA A 104 22.01 -11.04 9.58
N PRO A 105 23.12 -11.26 10.31
CA PRO A 105 23.87 -10.16 10.91
C PRO A 105 24.42 -9.19 9.87
N GLY A 106 24.15 -7.89 10.05
CA GLY A 106 24.58 -6.82 9.14
C GLY A 106 23.68 -6.63 7.92
N MET A 107 22.59 -7.40 7.78
CA MET A 107 21.62 -7.24 6.70
C MET A 107 20.43 -6.37 7.13
N TYR A 108 20.01 -5.46 6.24
CA TYR A 108 18.90 -4.54 6.46
C TYR A 108 17.99 -4.50 5.24
N LEU A 109 16.71 -4.24 5.48
CA LEU A 109 15.66 -4.10 4.49
C LEU A 109 15.04 -2.70 4.60
N MET A 110 14.88 -2.02 3.47
CA MET A 110 14.31 -0.67 3.39
C MET A 110 13.37 -0.56 2.18
N GLY A 111 12.42 0.38 2.23
CA GLY A 111 11.52 0.69 1.12
C GLY A 111 10.37 -0.30 0.94
N MET A 112 10.20 -1.24 1.86
CA MET A 112 9.08 -2.18 1.86
C MET A 112 7.89 -1.63 2.64
N GLN A 113 6.70 -2.13 2.29
CA GLN A 113 5.47 -1.81 3.01
C GLN A 113 5.58 -2.34 4.45
N PHE A 114 5.10 -1.54 5.42
CA PHE A 114 5.01 -1.94 6.83
C PHE A 114 6.34 -2.40 7.46
N LEU A 115 7.41 -1.62 7.27
CA LEU A 115 8.64 -1.81 8.06
C LEU A 115 8.41 -1.33 9.49
N ARG A 116 8.73 -0.06 9.79
CA ARG A 116 8.45 0.58 11.09
C ARG A 116 7.17 1.40 11.06
N ARG A 117 6.80 1.89 9.88
CA ARG A 117 5.74 2.89 9.70
C ARG A 117 4.85 2.50 8.53
N ARG A 118 3.59 2.97 8.52
CA ARG A 118 2.70 2.79 7.35
C ARG A 118 3.26 3.44 6.09
N LYS A 119 3.99 4.55 6.24
CA LYS A 119 4.60 5.29 5.14
C LYS A 119 5.95 4.75 4.66
N SER A 120 6.48 3.65 5.24
CA SER A 120 7.84 3.13 4.98
C SER A 120 8.19 2.90 3.51
N ALA A 121 7.21 2.55 2.67
CA ALA A 121 7.42 2.34 1.24
C ALA A 121 7.24 3.61 0.39
N LEU A 122 6.87 4.74 1.00
CA LEU A 122 6.68 6.01 0.33
C LEU A 122 7.97 6.83 0.42
N ILE A 123 8.18 7.72 -0.55
CA ILE A 123 9.37 8.59 -0.62
C ILE A 123 9.56 9.37 0.69
N ASP A 124 8.48 9.95 1.24
CA ASP A 124 8.52 10.68 2.51
C ASP A 124 8.85 9.78 3.73
N GLY A 125 8.47 8.50 3.70
CA GLY A 125 8.74 7.58 4.80
C GLY A 125 10.13 6.98 4.80
N ALA A 126 10.78 6.90 3.63
CA ALA A 126 12.11 6.28 3.49
C ALA A 126 13.18 6.98 4.35
N GLY A 127 13.08 8.31 4.51
CA GLY A 127 14.02 9.07 5.33
C GLY A 127 13.99 8.69 6.81
N ASP A 128 12.81 8.47 7.37
CA ASP A 128 12.68 8.07 8.78
C ASP A 128 13.23 6.67 9.02
N ASP A 129 12.95 5.73 8.11
CA ASP A 129 13.49 4.37 8.18
C ASP A 129 15.02 4.36 7.99
N ALA A 130 15.56 5.20 7.11
CA ALA A 130 17.00 5.34 6.93
C ALA A 130 17.71 5.80 8.20
N ARG A 131 17.14 6.78 8.93
CA ARG A 131 17.72 7.23 10.21
C ARG A 131 17.74 6.10 11.23
N ASP A 132 16.63 5.38 11.41
CA ASP A 132 16.57 4.28 12.39
C ASP A 132 17.55 3.14 12.04
N LEU A 133 17.58 2.73 10.78
CA LEU A 133 18.43 1.62 10.34
C LEU A 133 19.92 1.98 10.35
N SER A 134 20.26 3.22 10.01
CA SER A 134 21.65 3.71 10.09
C SER A 134 22.15 3.81 11.53
N ALA A 135 21.32 4.25 12.47
CA ALA A 135 21.65 4.28 13.90
C ALA A 135 21.87 2.85 14.45
N HIS A 136 21.02 1.90 14.04
CA HIS A 136 21.19 0.49 14.40
C HIS A 136 22.50 -0.08 13.82
N LEU A 137 22.79 0.22 12.54
CA LEU A 137 24.01 -0.22 11.87
C LEU A 137 25.28 0.33 12.56
N ALA A 138 25.30 1.62 12.91
CA ALA A 138 26.44 2.21 13.61
C ALA A 138 26.73 1.50 14.94
N THR A 139 25.68 1.29 15.75
CA THR A 139 25.78 0.56 17.02
C THR A 139 26.32 -0.87 16.83
N TYR A 140 25.85 -1.57 15.80
CA TYR A 140 26.30 -2.92 15.47
C TYR A 140 27.79 -2.97 15.08
N LEU A 141 28.26 -1.99 14.31
CA LEU A 141 29.67 -1.91 13.90
C LEU A 141 30.59 -1.57 15.07
N ASP A 142 30.17 -0.67 15.96
CA ASP A 142 30.93 -0.31 17.17
C ASP A 142 31.12 -1.51 18.10
N GLN A 143 30.10 -2.33 18.28
CA GLN A 143 30.16 -3.55 19.10
C GLN A 143 31.09 -4.61 18.51
N ARG A 144 31.21 -4.67 17.17
CA ARG A 144 32.11 -5.60 16.48
C ARG A 144 33.56 -5.14 16.44
N SER A 145 33.80 -3.85 16.68
CA SER A 145 35.14 -3.25 16.68
C SER A 145 35.81 -3.31 18.07
N ARG A 146 35.09 -3.82 19.09
CA ARG A 146 35.57 -4.09 20.45
C ARG A 146 35.83 -5.58 20.62
#